data_AF-H0UQA7-F1
#
_entry.id   AF-H0UQA7-F1
#
_cell.length_a   1.000
_cell.length_b   1.000
_cell.length_c   1.000
_cell.angle_alpha   90.00
_cell.angle_beta   90.00
_cell.angle_gamma   90.00
#
_symmetry.space_group_name_H-M   'P 1'
#
loop_
_entity.id
_entity.type
_entity.pdbx_description
1 polymer ?
#
loop_
_entity_poly.entity_id
_entity_poly.type
_entity_poly.pdbx_seq_one_letter_code
_entity_poly.pdbx_strand_id
1 'polypeptide(L)'
;MSCGMIRVSLLRNRSDGSNPYVRALVRFAQRHFGDLLLLDEADETMGPFVMEAPAALIRPFGAYVCFTDPVFDLEGYSTYFSEHRFHVPPVVRAVIRHLWDNHLLRRSHGVAGSGIGLFLAKRLKEMGVRVTLLSHRDLARMGREEIEELGVINCTSGSFDGCLINLSDNPREVSALTVRYLYRNLFDALNELKRRGVLTDWEEPVNQPVAELA
;
A
#
# COMPACT_ATOMS: atom_id res chain seq x y z
N MET A 1 20.23 29.58 -2.25
CA MET A 1 20.11 28.11 -2.23
C MET A 1 18.71 27.81 -1.73
N SER A 2 17.79 27.41 -2.61
CA SER A 2 16.43 27.07 -2.19
C SER A 2 16.50 25.77 -1.40
N CYS A 3 16.12 25.82 -0.13
CA CYS A 3 15.97 24.62 0.68
C CYS A 3 15.03 23.64 -0.04
N GLY A 4 15.44 22.38 -0.17
CA GLY A 4 14.75 21.37 -0.95
C GLY A 4 13.39 21.02 -0.33
N MET A 5 12.35 21.77 -0.70
CA MET A 5 10.97 21.43 -0.37
C MET A 5 10.64 20.07 -0.99
N ILE A 6 10.23 19.13 -0.14
CA ILE A 6 9.89 17.77 -0.58
C ILE A 6 8.53 17.84 -1.22
N ARG A 7 8.46 17.51 -2.51
CA ARG A 7 7.17 17.32 -3.16
C ARG A 7 6.67 15.93 -2.86
N VAL A 8 5.76 15.79 -1.89
CA VAL A 8 5.00 14.56 -1.73
C VAL A 8 3.73 14.62 -2.56
N SER A 9 3.85 14.22 -3.84
CA SER A 9 2.71 14.20 -4.75
C SER A 9 1.69 13.18 -4.29
N LEU A 10 0.45 13.65 -4.10
CA LEU A 10 -0.70 12.81 -3.80
C LEU A 10 -1.60 12.76 -5.02
N LEU A 11 -1.32 11.80 -5.90
CA LEU A 11 -2.16 11.65 -7.08
C LEU A 11 -3.45 10.93 -6.65
N ARG A 12 -4.59 11.60 -6.87
CA ARG A 12 -5.94 11.10 -6.53
C ARG A 12 -6.87 11.32 -7.71
N ASN A 13 -7.81 10.40 -7.94
CA ASN A 13 -8.87 10.64 -8.91
C ASN A 13 -9.81 11.76 -8.38
N ARG A 14 -10.36 12.62 -9.24
CA ARG A 14 -11.32 13.67 -8.84
C ARG A 14 -12.53 13.12 -8.05
N SER A 15 -12.88 11.85 -8.27
CA SER A 15 -13.96 11.16 -7.56
C SER A 15 -13.59 10.68 -6.13
N ASP A 16 -12.34 10.84 -5.69
CA ASP A 16 -11.82 10.27 -4.44
C ASP A 16 -12.03 11.12 -3.19
N GLY A 17 -12.68 12.28 -3.28
CA GLY A 17 -12.99 13.12 -2.11
C GLY A 17 -13.81 12.40 -1.02
N SER A 18 -14.49 11.30 -1.38
CA SER A 18 -15.23 10.44 -0.47
C SER A 18 -14.40 9.32 0.16
N ASN A 19 -13.20 9.01 -0.35
CA ASN A 19 -12.43 7.86 0.12
C ASN A 19 -11.80 8.15 1.50
N PRO A 20 -12.17 7.40 2.55
CA PRO A 20 -11.66 7.62 3.90
C PRO A 20 -10.15 7.38 4.02
N TYR A 21 -9.56 6.49 3.21
CA TYR A 21 -8.12 6.22 3.15
C TYR A 21 -7.35 7.44 2.65
N VAL A 22 -7.77 8.02 1.52
CA VAL A 22 -7.17 9.22 0.93
C VAL A 22 -7.23 10.38 1.91
N ARG A 23 -8.40 10.60 2.52
CA ARG A 23 -8.59 11.69 3.49
C ARG A 23 -7.73 11.51 4.74
N ALA A 24 -7.59 10.29 5.25
CA ALA A 24 -6.71 10.03 6.36
C ALA A 24 -5.26 10.38 6.00
N LEU A 25 -4.79 9.92 4.83
CA LEU A 25 -3.44 10.19 4.36
C LEU A 25 -3.15 11.68 4.24
N VAL A 26 -4.02 12.42 3.55
CA VAL A 26 -3.92 13.87 3.39
C VAL A 26 -3.88 14.57 4.75
N ARG A 27 -4.80 14.24 5.67
CA ARG A 27 -4.87 14.91 6.99
C ARG A 27 -3.63 14.69 7.84
N PHE A 28 -3.11 13.46 7.88
CA PHE A 28 -1.87 13.19 8.60
C PHE A 28 -0.70 13.90 7.94
N ALA A 29 -0.60 13.84 6.61
CA ALA A 29 0.50 14.46 5.92
C ALA A 29 0.52 15.98 6.19
N GLN A 30 -0.64 16.65 6.11
CA GLN A 30 -0.80 18.06 6.48
C GLN A 30 -0.43 18.33 7.95
N ARG A 31 -0.86 17.46 8.88
CA ARG A 31 -0.58 17.61 10.32
C ARG A 31 0.89 17.45 10.67
N HIS A 32 1.62 16.58 9.98
CA HIS A 32 2.97 16.16 10.37
C HIS A 32 4.08 16.76 9.51
N PHE A 33 3.80 17.14 8.26
CA PHE A 33 4.79 17.72 7.35
C PHE A 33 4.57 19.21 7.09
N GLY A 34 3.39 19.75 7.39
CA GLY A 34 3.10 21.18 7.23
C GLY A 34 3.47 21.68 5.83
N ASP A 35 4.35 22.68 5.77
CA ASP A 35 4.79 23.32 4.52
C ASP A 35 5.77 22.47 3.69
N LEU A 36 6.27 21.34 4.23
CA LEU A 36 7.09 20.38 3.49
C LEU A 36 6.25 19.45 2.59
N LEU A 37 4.94 19.68 2.48
CA LEU A 37 4.03 18.86 1.71
C LEU A 37 3.36 19.69 0.62
N LEU A 38 3.69 19.39 -0.64
CA LEU A 38 2.92 19.86 -1.80
C LEU A 38 1.97 18.78 -2.28
N LEU A 39 0.67 19.00 -2.06
CA LEU A 39 -0.39 18.12 -2.56
C LEU A 39 -0.79 18.55 -3.97
N ASP A 40 -0.22 17.88 -4.96
CA ASP A 40 -0.64 18.02 -6.35
C ASP A 40 -1.65 16.92 -6.72
N GLU A 41 -2.84 17.32 -7.16
CA GLU A 41 -3.88 16.40 -7.65
C GLU A 41 -3.73 16.22 -9.17
N ALA A 42 -3.59 14.98 -9.63
CA ALA A 42 -3.60 14.66 -11.05
C ALA A 42 -4.69 13.63 -11.36
N ASP A 43 -5.38 13.83 -12.48
CA ASP A 43 -6.36 12.89 -13.01
C ASP A 43 -5.64 11.66 -13.58
N GLU A 44 -6.26 10.49 -13.47
CA GLU A 44 -5.71 9.21 -13.95
C GLU A 44 -5.41 9.20 -15.45
N THR A 45 -6.01 10.12 -16.20
CA THR A 45 -5.82 10.32 -17.65
C THR A 45 -4.70 11.29 -18.02
N MET A 46 -4.11 12.01 -17.05
CA MET A 46 -3.17 13.12 -17.31
C MET A 46 -1.70 12.71 -17.53
N GLY A 47 -1.38 11.40 -17.53
CA GLY A 47 0.00 10.93 -17.65
C GLY A 47 0.53 10.83 -19.10
N PRO A 48 1.77 10.32 -19.29
CA PRO A 48 2.59 9.63 -18.30
C PRO A 48 3.22 10.56 -17.26
N PHE A 49 3.55 10.00 -16.09
CA PHE A 49 4.17 10.73 -15.00
C PHE A 49 5.57 10.19 -14.68
N VAL A 50 6.51 11.10 -14.42
CA VAL A 50 7.85 10.80 -13.88
C VAL A 50 7.93 11.39 -12.48
N MET A 51 8.17 10.56 -11.47
CA MET A 51 8.26 10.93 -10.07
C MET A 51 9.72 11.05 -9.66
N GLU A 52 10.16 12.28 -9.41
CA GLU A 52 11.53 12.65 -8.97
C GLU A 52 11.60 12.99 -7.47
N ALA A 53 10.50 12.78 -6.75
CA ALA A 53 10.36 12.99 -5.32
C ALA A 53 9.39 11.94 -4.75
N PRO A 54 9.36 11.70 -3.42
CA PRO A 54 8.47 10.72 -2.82
C PRO A 54 7.02 10.95 -3.22
N ALA A 55 6.30 9.93 -3.67
CA ALA A 55 4.92 10.07 -4.07
C ALA A 55 4.08 8.87 -3.59
N ALA A 56 2.88 9.19 -3.12
CA ALA A 56 1.86 8.19 -2.79
C ALA A 56 0.81 8.18 -3.90
N LEU A 57 0.80 7.10 -4.68
CA LEU A 57 -0.19 6.87 -5.73
C LEU A 57 -1.38 6.14 -5.15
N ILE A 58 -2.42 6.87 -4.77
CA ILE A 58 -3.59 6.24 -4.18
C ILE A 58 -4.48 5.71 -5.31
N ARG A 59 -4.53 4.38 -5.44
CA ARG A 59 -5.26 3.57 -6.46
C ARG A 59 -4.52 3.37 -7.78
N PRO A 60 -4.89 2.32 -8.57
CA PRO A 60 -4.32 2.12 -9.90
C PRO A 60 -4.59 3.34 -10.79
N PHE A 61 -3.52 4.03 -11.18
CA PHE A 61 -3.55 5.04 -12.23
C PHE A 61 -3.67 4.35 -13.59
N GLY A 62 -4.60 4.81 -14.43
CA GLY A 62 -4.71 4.37 -15.81
C GLY A 62 -3.49 4.75 -16.66
N ALA A 63 -2.79 5.82 -16.30
CA ALA A 63 -1.56 6.25 -16.95
C ALA A 63 -0.29 5.65 -16.30
N TYR A 64 0.74 5.44 -17.13
CA TYR A 64 2.04 4.95 -16.67
C TYR A 64 2.69 5.95 -15.69
N VAL A 65 3.14 5.44 -14.54
CA VAL A 65 3.95 6.18 -13.57
C VAL A 65 5.31 5.52 -13.44
N CYS A 66 6.36 6.30 -13.65
CA CYS A 66 7.74 5.88 -13.48
C CYS A 66 8.35 6.63 -12.30
N PHE A 67 8.99 5.90 -11.38
CA PHE A 67 9.74 6.50 -10.28
C PHE A 67 11.23 6.43 -10.60
N THR A 68 11.94 7.55 -10.47
CA THR A 68 13.38 7.60 -10.76
C THR A 68 14.23 6.94 -9.67
N ASP A 69 13.67 6.77 -8.47
CA ASP A 69 14.29 6.05 -7.35
C ASP A 69 13.24 5.22 -6.58
N PRO A 70 13.56 3.98 -6.16
CA PRO A 70 12.66 3.15 -5.36
C PRO A 70 12.16 3.80 -4.07
N VAL A 71 12.94 4.70 -3.46
CA VAL A 71 12.55 5.43 -2.25
C VAL A 71 11.34 6.32 -2.48
N PHE A 72 11.05 6.65 -3.73
CA PHE A 72 9.94 7.52 -4.07
C PHE A 72 8.60 6.78 -4.21
N ASP A 73 8.60 5.46 -4.36
CA ASP A 73 7.38 4.66 -4.48
C ASP A 73 6.85 4.26 -3.10
N LEU A 74 6.00 5.12 -2.52
CA LEU A 74 5.46 4.89 -1.17
C LEU A 74 4.42 3.77 -1.12
N GLU A 75 3.76 3.49 -2.24
CA GLU A 75 2.73 2.45 -2.35
C GLU A 75 3.31 1.09 -2.77
N GLY A 76 4.56 1.06 -3.26
CA GLY A 76 5.34 -0.16 -3.47
C GLY A 76 4.83 -1.05 -4.60
N TYR A 77 4.07 -0.49 -5.55
CA TYR A 77 3.52 -1.23 -6.71
C TYR A 77 4.41 -1.18 -7.95
N SER A 78 5.51 -0.40 -7.95
CA SER A 78 6.40 -0.28 -9.11
C SER A 78 7.15 -1.57 -9.38
N THR A 79 6.74 -2.30 -10.43
CA THR A 79 7.33 -3.59 -10.83
C THR A 79 8.82 -3.51 -11.19
N TYR A 80 9.38 -2.31 -11.38
CA TYR A 80 10.80 -2.09 -11.65
C TYR A 80 11.71 -2.35 -10.46
N PHE A 81 11.18 -2.34 -9.22
CA PHE A 81 11.98 -2.41 -8.01
C PHE A 81 11.67 -3.65 -7.16
N SER A 82 11.41 -4.78 -7.82
CA SER A 82 10.86 -5.98 -7.18
C SER A 82 11.69 -6.62 -6.06
N GLU A 83 12.95 -6.19 -5.91
CA GLU A 83 13.90 -6.62 -4.86
C GLU A 83 14.09 -5.57 -3.75
N HIS A 84 13.51 -4.37 -3.88
CA HIS A 84 13.72 -3.28 -2.92
C HIS A 84 12.78 -3.38 -1.71
N ARG A 85 13.27 -3.04 -0.51
CA ARG A 85 12.47 -3.12 0.74
C ARG A 85 11.20 -2.25 0.76
N PHE A 86 11.14 -1.22 -0.08
CA PHE A 86 9.96 -0.35 -0.25
C PHE A 86 8.86 -0.98 -1.12
N HIS A 87 9.11 -2.15 -1.72
CA HIS A 87 8.26 -2.80 -2.71
C HIS A 87 7.23 -3.79 -2.11
N VAL A 88 6.88 -3.66 -0.83
CA VAL A 88 5.74 -4.42 -0.27
C VAL A 88 4.62 -3.43 -0.05
N PRO A 89 3.54 -3.50 -0.85
CA PRO A 89 2.46 -2.55 -0.76
C PRO A 89 1.88 -2.45 0.66
N PRO A 90 1.52 -1.24 1.13
CA PRO A 90 0.96 -1.05 2.47
C PRO A 90 -0.22 -1.98 2.78
N VAL A 91 -1.09 -2.23 1.80
CA VAL A 91 -2.25 -3.11 1.95
C VAL A 91 -1.85 -4.57 2.10
N VAL A 92 -0.77 -5.00 1.44
CA VAL A 92 -0.23 -6.37 1.59
C VAL A 92 0.34 -6.55 2.98
N ARG A 93 1.09 -5.56 3.49
CA ARG A 93 1.58 -5.58 4.89
C ARG A 93 0.42 -5.60 5.88
N ALA A 94 -0.62 -4.80 5.63
CA ALA A 94 -1.82 -4.74 6.46
C ALA A 94 -2.56 -6.07 6.53
N VAL A 95 -2.78 -6.72 5.39
CA VAL A 95 -3.42 -8.04 5.33
C VAL A 95 -2.61 -9.06 6.12
N ILE A 96 -1.30 -9.14 5.88
CA ILE A 96 -0.44 -10.11 6.58
C ILE A 96 -0.43 -9.85 8.09
N ARG A 97 -0.33 -8.58 8.50
CA ARG A 97 -0.35 -8.22 9.92
C ARG A 97 -1.70 -8.55 10.55
N HIS A 98 -2.80 -8.25 9.88
CA HIS A 98 -4.13 -8.61 10.35
C HIS A 98 -4.29 -10.13 10.52
N LEU A 99 -3.81 -10.93 9.56
CA LEU A 99 -3.83 -12.38 9.67
C LEU A 99 -2.99 -12.88 10.85
N TRP A 100 -1.81 -12.29 11.08
CA TRP A 100 -0.92 -12.65 12.18
C TRP A 100 -1.54 -12.32 13.54
N ASP A 101 -1.96 -11.06 13.73
CA ASP A 101 -2.48 -10.55 15.00
C ASP A 101 -3.76 -11.27 15.46
N ASN A 102 -4.54 -11.81 14.51
CA ASN A 102 -5.78 -12.54 14.79
C ASN A 102 -5.62 -14.06 14.74
N HIS A 103 -4.39 -14.58 14.65
CA HIS A 103 -4.11 -16.02 14.53
C HIS A 103 -4.80 -16.71 13.34
N LEU A 104 -5.03 -15.95 12.27
CA LEU A 104 -5.65 -16.41 11.01
C LEU A 104 -4.62 -16.81 9.96
N LEU A 105 -3.33 -16.53 10.17
CA LEU A 105 -2.27 -16.95 9.25
C LEU A 105 -2.06 -18.47 9.32
N ARG A 106 -2.42 -19.15 8.23
CA ARG A 106 -2.35 -20.60 8.08
C ARG A 106 -1.08 -21.01 7.32
N ARG A 107 -0.77 -22.32 7.34
CA ARG A 107 0.31 -22.91 6.51
C ARG A 107 0.03 -22.81 5.01
N SER A 108 -1.23 -22.65 4.63
CA SER A 108 -1.64 -22.44 3.24
C SER A 108 -2.83 -21.48 3.14
N HIS A 109 -2.86 -20.71 2.05
CA HIS A 109 -3.97 -19.81 1.72
C HIS A 109 -4.29 -19.85 0.23
N GLY A 110 -5.57 -19.73 -0.12
CA GLY A 110 -5.99 -19.25 -1.44
C GLY A 110 -5.84 -17.72 -1.52
N VAL A 111 -5.29 -17.20 -2.61
CA VAL A 111 -5.21 -15.75 -2.85
C VAL A 111 -5.83 -15.47 -4.21
N ALA A 112 -6.90 -14.67 -4.22
CA ALA A 112 -7.64 -14.36 -5.43
C ALA A 112 -7.37 -12.94 -5.94
N GLY A 113 -7.26 -12.78 -7.26
CA GLY A 113 -7.15 -11.49 -7.93
C GLY A 113 -5.75 -11.14 -8.46
N SER A 114 -5.68 -10.07 -9.24
CA SER A 114 -4.46 -9.50 -9.82
C SER A 114 -3.92 -8.34 -8.98
N GLY A 115 -2.81 -7.74 -9.39
CA GLY A 115 -2.20 -6.60 -8.68
C GLY A 115 -1.88 -6.98 -7.24
N ILE A 116 -2.61 -6.41 -6.27
CA ILE A 116 -2.50 -6.70 -4.83
C ILE A 116 -2.42 -8.20 -4.55
N GLY A 117 -3.25 -9.02 -5.20
CA GLY A 117 -3.24 -10.48 -5.01
C GLY A 117 -1.89 -11.13 -5.31
N LEU A 118 -1.20 -10.70 -6.38
CA LEU A 118 0.10 -11.24 -6.74
C LEU A 118 1.22 -10.80 -5.79
N PHE A 119 1.20 -9.54 -5.35
CA PHE A 119 2.15 -9.06 -4.33
C PHE A 119 1.94 -9.77 -2.99
N LEU A 120 0.68 -9.98 -2.58
CA LEU A 120 0.34 -10.73 -1.38
C LEU A 120 0.81 -12.19 -1.48
N ALA A 121 0.54 -12.86 -2.60
CA ALA A 121 0.97 -14.23 -2.84
C ALA A 121 2.49 -14.37 -2.79
N LYS A 122 3.23 -13.45 -3.44
CA LYS A 122 4.70 -13.40 -3.38
C LYS A 122 5.16 -13.29 -1.92
N ARG A 123 4.58 -12.35 -1.16
CA ARG A 123 5.02 -12.09 0.21
C ARG A 123 4.70 -13.24 1.18
N LEU A 124 3.52 -13.86 1.05
CA LEU A 124 3.16 -15.06 1.82
C LEU A 124 4.12 -16.22 1.51
N LYS A 125 4.47 -16.43 0.24
CA LYS A 125 5.43 -17.46 -0.17
C LYS A 125 6.82 -17.23 0.43
N GLU A 126 7.30 -15.99 0.49
CA GLU A 126 8.57 -15.63 1.15
C GLU A 126 8.55 -15.94 2.67
N MET A 127 7.37 -15.92 3.29
CA MET A 127 7.17 -16.31 4.70
C MET A 127 7.02 -17.83 4.90
N GLY A 128 7.17 -18.64 3.85
CA GLY A 128 7.03 -20.09 3.90
C GLY A 128 5.58 -20.60 3.84
N VAL A 129 4.61 -19.74 3.52
CA VAL A 129 3.20 -20.12 3.34
C VAL A 129 2.99 -20.68 1.94
N ARG A 130 2.27 -21.80 1.83
CA ARG A 130 1.85 -22.34 0.52
C ARG A 130 0.68 -21.52 -0.03
N VAL A 131 0.82 -21.00 -1.24
CA VAL A 131 -0.22 -20.15 -1.86
C VAL A 131 -0.82 -20.82 -3.08
N THR A 132 -2.14 -20.86 -3.15
CA THR A 132 -2.91 -21.20 -4.35
C THR A 132 -3.43 -19.90 -4.97
N LEU A 133 -3.01 -19.58 -6.19
CA LEU A 133 -3.54 -18.43 -6.93
C LEU A 133 -4.89 -18.76 -7.53
N LEU A 134 -5.88 -17.91 -7.29
CA LEU A 134 -7.24 -18.06 -7.77
C LEU A 134 -7.63 -16.86 -8.64
N SER A 135 -8.36 -17.11 -9.72
CA SER A 135 -9.02 -16.06 -10.48
C SER A 135 -10.42 -15.79 -9.93
N HIS A 136 -11.03 -14.66 -10.33
CA HIS A 136 -12.44 -14.38 -10.06
C HIS A 136 -13.37 -15.50 -10.55
N ARG A 137 -13.02 -16.16 -11.67
CA ARG A 137 -13.80 -17.27 -12.23
C ARG A 137 -13.70 -18.53 -11.40
N ASP A 138 -12.58 -18.75 -10.73
CA ASP A 138 -12.39 -19.89 -9.83
C ASP A 138 -13.28 -19.71 -8.60
N LEU A 139 -13.20 -18.54 -7.95
CA LEU A 139 -14.06 -18.21 -6.80
C LEU A 139 -15.55 -18.35 -7.12
N ALA A 140 -16.00 -17.88 -8.29
CA ALA A 140 -17.39 -17.96 -8.71
C ALA A 140 -17.92 -19.39 -8.90
N ARG A 141 -17.04 -20.39 -8.98
CA ARG A 141 -17.39 -21.81 -9.15
C ARG A 141 -17.24 -22.62 -7.87
N MET A 142 -16.55 -22.07 -6.87
CA MET A 142 -16.28 -22.75 -5.60
C MET A 142 -17.48 -22.64 -4.66
N GLY A 143 -17.68 -23.68 -3.86
CA GLY A 143 -18.65 -23.63 -2.76
C GLY A 143 -18.11 -22.82 -1.57
N ARG A 144 -19.01 -22.28 -0.75
CA ARG A 144 -18.62 -21.52 0.46
C ARG A 144 -17.68 -22.33 1.38
N GLU A 145 -17.99 -23.60 1.62
CA GLU A 145 -17.17 -24.48 2.47
C GLU A 145 -15.75 -24.65 1.91
N GLU A 146 -15.62 -24.83 0.59
CA GLU A 146 -14.34 -24.94 -0.10
C GLU A 146 -13.49 -23.67 0.06
N ILE A 147 -14.13 -22.49 -0.04
CA ILE A 147 -13.49 -21.18 0.17
C ILE A 147 -13.01 -21.03 1.62
N GLU A 148 -13.85 -21.39 2.60
CA GLU A 148 -13.51 -21.32 4.04
C GLU A 148 -12.36 -22.27 4.41
N GLU A 149 -12.36 -23.49 3.88
CA GLU A 149 -11.32 -24.49 4.07
C GLU A 149 -9.96 -24.02 3.52
N LEU A 150 -9.94 -23.49 2.29
CA LEU A 150 -8.73 -22.93 1.69
C LEU A 150 -8.26 -21.62 2.36
N GLY A 151 -9.10 -21.02 3.20
CA GLY A 151 -8.78 -19.77 3.88
C GLY A 151 -8.51 -18.64 2.88
N VAL A 152 -9.43 -18.44 1.94
CA VAL A 152 -9.22 -17.52 0.81
C VAL A 152 -9.12 -16.07 1.27
N ILE A 153 -8.13 -15.36 0.72
CA ILE A 153 -8.00 -13.90 0.79
C ILE A 153 -8.36 -13.35 -0.59
N ASN A 154 -9.47 -12.62 -0.66
CA ASN A 154 -10.00 -12.10 -1.91
C ASN A 154 -9.57 -10.64 -2.14
N CYS A 155 -8.75 -10.45 -3.18
CA CYS A 155 -8.27 -9.15 -3.67
C CYS A 155 -8.93 -8.74 -4.99
N THR A 156 -10.06 -9.37 -5.37
CA THR A 156 -10.84 -8.97 -6.55
C THR A 156 -11.77 -7.79 -6.25
N SER A 157 -12.42 -7.24 -7.28
CA SER A 157 -13.36 -6.12 -7.13
C SER A 157 -14.73 -6.50 -6.55
N GLY A 158 -15.09 -7.79 -6.55
CA GLY A 158 -16.33 -8.29 -5.96
C GLY A 158 -16.08 -8.95 -4.61
N SER A 159 -17.11 -9.07 -3.78
CA SER A 159 -17.07 -9.85 -2.54
C SER A 159 -17.54 -11.29 -2.79
N PHE A 160 -16.99 -12.23 -2.03
CA PHE A 160 -17.38 -13.64 -2.07
C PHE A 160 -17.55 -14.17 -0.65
N ASP A 161 -18.65 -14.88 -0.41
CA ASP A 161 -18.96 -15.48 0.88
C ASP A 161 -17.94 -16.58 1.23
N GLY A 162 -17.59 -16.67 2.52
CA GLY A 162 -16.63 -17.66 3.04
C GLY A 162 -15.16 -17.23 2.94
N CYS A 163 -14.85 -16.13 2.25
CA CYS A 163 -13.49 -15.58 2.26
C CYS A 163 -13.12 -15.07 3.66
N LEU A 164 -11.88 -15.34 4.10
CA LEU A 164 -11.37 -14.81 5.36
C LEU A 164 -11.29 -13.28 5.34
N ILE A 165 -10.94 -12.73 4.18
CA ILE A 165 -10.84 -11.29 3.95
C ILE A 165 -11.35 -11.01 2.54
N ASN A 166 -12.33 -10.10 2.42
CA ASN A 166 -12.74 -9.49 1.17
C ASN A 166 -12.24 -8.05 1.14
N LEU A 167 -11.23 -7.73 0.32
CA LEU A 167 -10.71 -6.36 0.24
C LEU A 167 -11.70 -5.39 -0.41
N SER A 168 -12.58 -5.88 -1.28
CA SER A 168 -13.68 -5.13 -1.89
C SER A 168 -14.68 -4.59 -0.85
N ASP A 169 -14.82 -5.27 0.30
CA ASP A 169 -15.68 -4.84 1.41
C ASP A 169 -15.02 -3.78 2.30
N ASN A 170 -13.76 -3.41 2.01
CA ASN A 170 -12.99 -2.40 2.73
C ASN A 170 -12.94 -2.63 4.26
N PRO A 171 -12.45 -3.81 4.72
CA PRO A 171 -12.45 -4.17 6.13
C PRO A 171 -11.65 -3.16 6.95
N ARG A 172 -12.31 -2.59 7.97
CA ARG A 172 -11.83 -1.43 8.72
C ARG A 172 -10.43 -1.62 9.28
N GLU A 173 -10.14 -2.81 9.80
CA GLU A 173 -8.89 -3.19 10.46
C GLU A 173 -7.73 -3.19 9.46
N VAL A 174 -7.93 -3.80 8.28
CA VAL A 174 -6.94 -3.82 7.20
C VAL A 174 -6.74 -2.40 6.66
N SER A 175 -7.80 -1.64 6.48
CA SER A 175 -7.72 -0.27 5.96
C SER A 175 -6.99 0.67 6.92
N ALA A 176 -7.24 0.54 8.23
CA ALA A 176 -6.50 1.29 9.24
C ALA A 176 -5.01 0.93 9.26
N LEU A 177 -4.66 -0.36 9.15
CA LEU A 177 -3.26 -0.80 9.06
C LEU A 177 -2.58 -0.34 7.77
N THR A 178 -3.30 -0.33 6.65
CA THR A 178 -2.80 0.13 5.34
C THR A 178 -2.33 1.58 5.45
N VAL A 179 -3.17 2.45 6.03
CA VAL A 179 -2.84 3.86 6.27
C VAL A 179 -1.57 3.99 7.11
N ARG A 180 -1.45 3.19 8.20
CA ARG A 180 -0.27 3.20 9.07
C ARG A 180 1.01 2.79 8.34
N TYR A 181 0.95 1.75 7.52
CA TYR A 181 2.10 1.30 6.75
C TYR A 181 2.51 2.31 5.68
N LEU A 182 1.56 3.02 5.07
CA LEU A 182 1.90 4.06 4.11
C LEU A 182 2.62 5.25 4.78
N TYR A 183 2.20 5.64 5.99
CA TYR A 183 2.96 6.63 6.77
C TYR A 183 4.36 6.16 7.12
N ARG A 184 4.51 4.88 7.49
CA ARG A 184 5.82 4.30 7.75
C ARG A 184 6.70 4.38 6.50
N ASN A 185 6.18 4.03 5.33
CA ASN A 185 6.93 4.12 4.08
C ASN A 185 7.37 5.55 3.78
N LEU A 186 6.48 6.54 3.97
CA LEU A 186 6.83 7.95 3.83
C LEU A 186 7.96 8.34 4.79
N PHE A 187 7.87 7.94 6.05
CA PHE A 187 8.88 8.25 7.05
C PHE A 187 10.24 7.63 6.71
N ASP A 188 10.24 6.36 6.34
CA ASP A 188 11.44 5.63 5.94
C ASP A 188 12.06 6.25 4.67
N ALA A 189 11.22 6.74 3.74
CA ALA A 189 11.67 7.45 2.55
C ALA A 189 12.33 8.80 2.88
N LEU A 190 11.73 9.59 3.78
CA LEU A 190 12.30 10.85 4.25
C LEU A 190 13.64 10.63 4.98
N ASN A 191 13.69 9.64 5.86
CA ASN A 191 14.91 9.24 6.55
C ASN A 191 16.03 8.83 5.58
N GLU A 192 15.68 8.08 4.54
CA GLU A 192 16.60 7.68 3.48
C GLU A 192 17.15 8.90 2.72
N LEU A 193 16.27 9.83 2.33
CA LEU A 193 16.67 11.05 1.63
C LEU A 193 17.53 11.98 2.49
N LYS A 194 17.23 12.08 3.80
CA LYS A 194 18.08 12.79 4.76
C LYS A 194 19.46 12.14 4.87
N ARG A 195 19.53 10.82 4.98
CA ARG A 195 20.81 10.09 5.03
C ARG A 195 21.67 10.31 3.78
N ARG A 196 21.02 10.49 2.63
CA ARG A 196 21.68 10.81 1.35
C ARG A 196 22.07 12.29 1.22
N GLY A 197 21.79 13.13 2.21
CA GLY A 197 22.08 14.57 2.18
C GLY A 197 21.17 15.37 1.26
N VAL A 198 20.07 14.78 0.76
CA VAL A 198 19.07 15.46 -0.08
C VAL A 198 18.17 16.38 0.76
N LEU A 199 17.93 16.01 2.02
CA LEU A 199 17.11 16.76 2.98
C LEU A 199 17.95 17.20 4.17
N THR A 200 17.98 18.50 4.44
CA THR A 200 18.81 19.09 5.50
C THR A 200 18.01 19.54 6.72
N ASP A 201 16.75 19.95 6.54
CA ASP A 201 15.99 20.71 7.55
C ASP A 201 14.85 19.90 8.20
N TRP A 202 14.77 18.60 7.91
CA TRP A 202 13.76 17.73 8.51
C TRP A 202 14.30 17.11 9.80
N GLU A 203 13.66 17.44 10.92
CA GLU A 203 13.86 16.76 12.19
C GLU A 203 12.87 15.60 12.32
N GLU A 204 13.37 14.46 12.78
CA GLU A 204 12.55 13.27 13.00
C GLU A 204 11.56 13.56 14.14
N PRO A 205 10.23 13.49 13.93
CA PRO A 205 9.29 13.74 15.02
C PRO A 205 9.47 12.73 16.16
N VAL A 206 9.63 13.28 17.38
CA VAL A 206 9.97 12.58 18.63
C VAL A 206 9.00 11.45 19.00
N ASN A 207 7.77 11.49 18.48
CA ASN A 207 6.78 10.43 18.65
C ASN A 207 6.59 9.69 17.33
N GLN A 208 7.44 8.68 17.08
CA GLN A 208 7.18 7.72 16.03
C GLN A 208 5.84 7.01 16.34
N PRO A 209 4.81 7.09 15.47
CA PRO A 209 3.57 6.34 15.68
C PRO A 209 3.76 4.81 15.52
N VAL A 210 4.98 4.36 15.21
CA VAL A 210 5.27 3.04 14.61
C VAL A 210 6.29 2.22 15.39
N ALA A 211 6.88 2.76 16.48
CA ALA A 211 7.84 2.03 17.30
C ALA A 211 7.26 0.75 17.95
N GLU A 212 5.93 0.58 17.95
CA GLU A 212 5.24 -0.59 18.52
C GLU A 212 5.10 -1.81 17.57
N LEU A 213 5.66 -1.78 16.35
CA LEU A 213 5.38 -2.82 15.33
C LEU A 213 6.62 -3.49 14.71
N ALA A 214 7.62 -3.79 15.55
CA ALA A 214 8.65 -4.79 15.24
C ALA A 214 8.08 -6.21 15.34
#